data_AF-K9WMC5-F1
#
_entry.id   AF-K9WMC5-F1
#
_cell.length_a   1.000
_cell.length_b   1.000
_cell.length_c   1.000
_cell.angle_alpha   90.00
_cell.angle_beta   90.00
_cell.angle_gamma   90.00
#
_symmetry.space_group_name_H-M   'P 1'
#
loop_
_entity.id
_entity.type
_entity.pdbx_description
1 polymer ?
#
loop_
_entity_poly.entity_id
_entity_poly.type
_entity_poly.pdbx_seq_one_letter_code
_entity_poly.pdbx_strand_id
1 'polypeptide(L)'
;MEQQDIDKLIHAIESIGIVDSPDVSMPMPMHCQVLPPQPWDKKAFEESLGITLPLALVHLWDKTSGLRLFEDVTYGQWGLILWSSDRVITEQEQRIAQDHIQSASSFT
;
A
#
# COMPACT_ATOMS: atom_id res chain seq x y z
N MET A 1 3.67 17.59 -0.43
CA MET A 1 4.97 16.90 -0.61
C MET A 1 5.31 17.03 -2.08
N GLU A 2 6.48 17.58 -2.37
CA GLU A 2 6.89 17.84 -3.74
C GLU A 2 7.24 16.52 -4.44
N GLN A 3 7.17 16.49 -5.77
CA GLN A 3 7.48 15.28 -6.54
C GLN A 3 8.92 14.78 -6.29
N GLN A 4 9.85 15.70 -6.00
CA GLN A 4 11.23 15.41 -5.63
C GLN A 4 11.35 14.64 -4.29
N ASP A 5 10.44 14.86 -3.35
CA ASP A 5 10.48 14.16 -2.06
C ASP A 5 9.99 12.72 -2.20
N ILE A 6 9.02 12.49 -3.09
CA ILE A 6 8.56 11.15 -3.46
C ILE A 6 9.70 10.34 -4.10
N ASP A 7 10.48 10.96 -5.01
CA ASP A 7 11.62 10.30 -5.63
C ASP A 7 12.68 9.87 -4.61
N LYS A 8 12.99 10.76 -3.67
CA LYS A 8 13.91 10.45 -2.57
C LYS A 8 13.39 9.31 -1.71
N LEU A 9 12.09 9.30 -1.41
CA LEU A 9 11.45 8.24 -0.65
C LEU A 9 11.57 6.89 -1.36
N ILE A 10 11.20 6.83 -2.63
CA ILE A 10 11.28 5.60 -3.45
C ILE A 10 12.70 5.07 -3.46
N HIS A 11 13.67 5.93 -3.80
CA HIS A 11 15.07 5.55 -3.84
C HIS A 11 15.60 5.08 -2.47
N ALA A 12 15.18 5.74 -1.38
CA ALA A 12 15.57 5.32 -0.04
C ALA A 12 15.06 3.90 0.27
N ILE A 13 13.82 3.60 -0.08
CA ILE A 13 13.22 2.27 0.13
C ILE A 13 13.92 1.20 -0.72
N GLU A 14 14.17 1.48 -2.00
CA GLU A 14 14.92 0.59 -2.89
C GLU A 14 16.33 0.30 -2.37
N SER A 15 16.99 1.31 -1.79
CA SER A 15 18.35 1.16 -1.25
C SER A 15 18.43 0.28 -0.01
N ILE A 16 17.33 0.11 0.73
CA ILE A 16 17.29 -0.78 1.89
C ILE A 16 17.29 -2.24 1.43
N GLY A 17 16.48 -2.58 0.42
CA GLY A 17 16.41 -3.93 -0.14
C GLY A 17 16.13 -5.00 0.93
N ILE A 18 17.12 -5.84 1.22
CA ILE A 18 17.02 -6.88 2.25
C ILE A 18 17.56 -6.31 3.57
N VAL A 19 16.74 -6.37 4.61
CA VAL A 19 17.13 -5.92 5.94
C VAL A 19 17.88 -7.05 6.64
N ASP A 20 19.16 -6.82 6.88
CA ASP A 20 20.02 -7.66 7.70
C ASP A 20 20.44 -6.90 8.96
N SER A 21 20.37 -7.56 10.12
CA SER A 21 20.74 -6.98 11.41
C SER A 21 21.75 -7.91 12.08
N PRO A 22 23.05 -7.60 12.03
CA PRO A 22 24.09 -8.51 12.52
C PRO A 22 23.98 -8.80 14.03
N ASP A 23 23.38 -7.88 14.79
CA ASP A 23 23.21 -8.00 16.24
C ASP A 23 21.91 -8.71 16.67
N VAL A 24 21.01 -8.99 15.73
CA VAL A 24 19.69 -9.59 16.00
C VAL A 24 19.40 -10.66 14.97
N SER A 25 19.33 -11.93 15.40
CA SER A 25 18.83 -13.00 14.55
C SER A 25 17.36 -12.75 14.25
N MET A 26 17.08 -12.27 13.04
CA MET A 26 15.73 -12.16 12.54
C MET A 26 15.21 -13.56 12.22
N PRO A 27 14.02 -13.94 12.70
CA PRO A 27 13.48 -15.28 12.44
C PRO A 27 13.18 -15.50 10.95
N MET A 28 13.01 -14.41 10.19
CA MET A 28 12.65 -14.39 8.78
C MET A 28 13.40 -13.26 8.05
N PRO A 29 13.71 -13.42 6.74
CA PRO A 29 14.25 -12.33 5.93
C PRO A 29 13.18 -11.25 5.71
N MET A 30 13.51 -10.01 6.06
CA MET A 30 12.60 -8.86 5.91
C MET A 30 13.01 -8.03 4.70
N HIS A 31 12.05 -7.71 3.84
CA HIS A 31 12.30 -7.02 2.59
C HIS A 31 11.62 -5.65 2.58
N CYS A 32 12.31 -4.66 2.04
CA CYS A 32 11.73 -3.42 1.58
C CYS A 32 11.56 -3.49 0.06
N GLN A 33 10.35 -3.24 -0.43
CA GLN A 33 10.01 -3.38 -1.84
C GLN A 33 9.26 -2.17 -2.36
N VAL A 34 9.63 -1.76 -3.57
CA VAL A 34 8.86 -0.83 -4.39
C VAL A 34 8.25 -1.63 -5.52
N LEU A 35 6.91 -1.63 -5.59
CA LEU A 35 6.20 -2.30 -6.66
C LEU A 35 6.16 -1.41 -7.91
N PRO A 36 6.29 -1.99 -9.12
CA PRO A 36 6.34 -1.22 -10.35
C PRO A 36 5.06 -0.40 -10.53
N PRO A 37 5.13 0.80 -11.15
CA PRO A 37 3.94 1.60 -11.41
C PRO A 37 2.93 0.80 -12.24
N GLN A 38 1.65 0.99 -11.93
CA GLN A 38 0.54 0.41 -12.69
C GLN A 38 -0.35 1.53 -13.22
N PRO A 39 -0.92 1.39 -14.43
CA PRO A 39 -1.91 2.33 -14.93
C PRO A 39 -3.10 2.40 -13.99
N TRP A 40 -3.52 3.61 -13.63
CA TRP A 40 -4.69 3.85 -12.78
C TRP A 40 -5.40 5.13 -13.23
N ASP A 41 -6.71 5.21 -12.96
CA ASP A 41 -7.53 6.37 -13.29
C ASP A 41 -7.89 7.12 -12.01
N LYS A 42 -7.25 8.28 -11.81
CA LYS A 42 -7.50 9.16 -10.66
C LYS A 42 -8.98 9.54 -10.54
N LYS A 43 -9.60 9.91 -11.65
CA LYS A 43 -10.99 10.40 -11.63
C LYS A 43 -11.93 9.28 -11.23
N ALA A 44 -11.78 8.10 -11.85
CA ALA A 44 -12.58 6.94 -11.51
C ALA A 44 -12.39 6.52 -10.04
N PHE A 45 -11.16 6.61 -9.52
CA PHE A 45 -10.85 6.30 -8.13
C PHE A 45 -11.53 7.29 -7.15
N GLU A 46 -11.40 8.58 -7.38
CA GLU A 46 -12.03 9.63 -6.56
C GLU A 46 -13.57 9.52 -6.59
N GLU A 47 -14.15 9.21 -7.75
CA GLU A 47 -15.59 8.98 -7.91
C GLU A 47 -16.06 7.72 -7.16
N SER A 48 -15.31 6.62 -7.26
CA SER A 48 -15.65 5.36 -6.59
C SER A 48 -15.60 5.47 -5.07
N LEU A 49 -14.59 6.14 -4.53
CA LEU A 49 -14.41 6.31 -3.09
C LEU A 49 -15.13 7.53 -2.52
N GLY A 50 -15.64 8.44 -3.36
CA GLY A 50 -16.27 9.67 -2.92
C GLY A 50 -15.32 10.61 -2.17
N ILE A 51 -14.02 10.59 -2.52
CA ILE A 51 -12.97 11.41 -1.88
C ILE A 51 -12.19 12.22 -2.91
N THR A 52 -11.52 13.27 -2.47
CA THR A 52 -10.45 13.92 -3.24
C THR A 52 -9.10 13.41 -2.74
N LEU A 53 -8.26 12.93 -3.64
CA LEU A 53 -6.95 12.42 -3.31
C LEU A 53 -5.96 13.55 -3.00
N PRO A 54 -5.23 13.44 -1.88
CA PRO A 54 -4.06 14.27 -1.64
C PRO A 54 -3.06 14.17 -2.80
N LEU A 55 -2.53 15.32 -3.24
CA LEU A 55 -1.56 15.39 -4.34
C LEU A 55 -0.35 14.48 -4.15
N ALA A 56 0.10 14.30 -2.89
CA ALA A 56 1.20 13.41 -2.56
C ALA A 56 0.91 11.93 -2.91
N LEU A 57 -0.33 11.46 -2.74
CA LEU A 57 -0.72 10.09 -3.11
C LEU A 57 -0.78 9.92 -4.62
N VAL A 58 -1.27 10.95 -5.34
CA VAL A 58 -1.26 10.95 -6.81
C VAL A 58 0.18 10.82 -7.32
N HIS A 59 1.08 11.68 -6.87
CA HIS A 59 2.49 11.62 -7.26
C HIS A 59 3.16 10.30 -6.89
N LEU A 60 2.75 9.67 -5.79
CA LEU A 60 3.27 8.37 -5.38
C LEU A 60 2.80 7.24 -6.30
N TRP A 61 1.50 7.20 -6.58
CA TRP A 61 0.90 6.15 -7.41
C TRP A 61 1.24 6.28 -8.89
N ASP A 62 1.57 7.48 -9.36
CA ASP A 62 2.13 7.68 -10.70
C ASP A 62 3.52 7.02 -10.88
N LYS A 63 4.23 6.76 -9.78
CA LYS A 63 5.59 6.21 -9.80
C LYS A 63 5.69 4.78 -9.32
N THR A 64 4.75 4.32 -8.51
CA THR A 64 4.77 2.98 -7.90
C THR A 64 3.34 2.46 -7.79
N SER A 65 3.15 1.15 -7.87
CA SER A 65 1.87 0.57 -7.45
C SER A 65 1.84 0.32 -5.95
N GLY A 66 2.95 0.39 -5.23
CA GLY A 66 2.92 0.18 -3.78
C GLY A 66 4.31 0.18 -3.18
N LEU A 67 4.33 0.38 -1.87
CA LEU A 67 5.55 0.37 -1.06
C LEU A 67 5.36 -0.62 0.08
N ARG A 68 6.34 -1.50 0.29
CA ARG A 68 6.35 -2.47 1.38
C ARG A 68 7.60 -2.26 2.19
N LEU A 69 7.44 -2.06 3.48
CA LEU A 69 8.55 -1.96 4.42
C LEU A 69 8.51 -3.18 5.32
N PHE A 70 9.69 -3.76 5.58
CA PHE A 70 9.86 -4.88 6.49
C PHE A 70 8.82 -5.97 6.23
N GLU A 71 8.73 -6.41 4.98
CA GLU A 71 7.87 -7.51 4.57
C GLU A 71 8.58 -8.83 4.91
N ASP A 72 8.01 -9.63 5.82
CA ASP A 72 8.36 -11.03 5.90
C ASP A 72 7.80 -11.74 4.65
N VAL A 73 8.69 -12.09 3.73
CA VAL A 73 8.34 -12.75 2.48
C VAL A 73 7.91 -14.22 2.67
N THR A 74 8.14 -14.79 3.85
CA THR A 74 7.84 -16.19 4.16
C THR A 74 6.38 -16.35 4.59
N TYR A 75 5.89 -15.47 5.46
CA TYR A 75 4.53 -15.54 6.01
C TYR A 75 3.64 -14.33 5.67
N GLY A 76 4.17 -13.33 4.97
CA GLY A 76 3.42 -12.12 4.65
C GLY A 76 3.10 -11.27 5.90
N GLN A 77 3.98 -11.25 6.90
CA GLN A 77 3.83 -10.44 8.11
C GLN A 77 4.65 -9.15 8.00
N TRP A 78 4.08 -8.00 8.39
CA TRP A 78 4.55 -6.72 7.84
C TRP A 78 4.75 -5.60 8.84
N GLY A 79 5.80 -4.79 8.60
CA GLY A 79 6.04 -3.49 9.23
C GLY A 79 5.76 -2.34 8.27
N LEU A 80 4.48 -1.96 8.14
CA LEU A 80 3.95 -0.91 7.24
C LEU A 80 3.95 -1.27 5.74
N ILE A 81 2.74 -1.43 5.20
CA ILE A 81 2.49 -1.58 3.76
C ILE A 81 1.61 -0.43 3.27
N LEU A 82 2.00 0.17 2.16
CA LEU A 82 1.16 1.08 1.39
C LEU A 82 0.56 0.34 0.20
N TRP A 83 -0.77 0.22 0.18
CA TRP A 83 -1.50 -0.49 -0.88
C TRP A 83 -1.59 0.30 -2.18
N SER A 84 -1.69 -0.46 -3.27
CA SER A 84 -1.99 0.04 -4.60
C SER A 84 -3.41 0.57 -4.70
N SER A 85 -3.67 1.46 -5.66
CA SER A 85 -5.00 2.03 -5.87
C SER A 85 -6.07 0.95 -6.14
N ASP A 86 -5.77 -0.04 -6.98
CA ASP A 86 -6.67 -1.17 -7.26
C ASP A 86 -6.93 -2.01 -6.00
N ARG A 87 -5.91 -2.22 -5.17
CA ARG A 87 -6.07 -2.97 -3.92
C ARG A 87 -6.93 -2.20 -2.92
N VAL A 88 -6.76 -0.88 -2.82
CA VAL A 88 -7.60 -0.04 -1.95
C VAL A 88 -9.07 -0.12 -2.35
N ILE A 89 -9.39 -0.03 -3.64
CA ILE A 89 -10.78 -0.18 -4.14
C ILE A 89 -11.31 -1.56 -3.76
N THR A 90 -10.57 -2.62 -4.11
CA THR A 90 -10.97 -4.01 -3.85
C THR A 90 -11.27 -4.25 -2.37
N GLU A 91 -10.40 -3.77 -1.49
CA GLU A 91 -10.55 -3.91 -0.04
C GLU A 91 -11.72 -3.06 0.50
N GLN A 92 -11.92 -1.86 -0.04
CA GLN A 92 -13.05 -1.01 0.34
C GLN A 92 -14.38 -1.64 -0.06
N GLU A 93 -14.49 -2.16 -1.28
CA GLU A 93 -15.68 -2.87 -1.75
C GLU A 93 -15.98 -4.10 -0.88
N GLN A 94 -14.95 -4.88 -0.53
CA GLN A 94 -15.09 -6.03 0.36
C GLN A 94 -15.58 -5.62 1.76
N ARG A 95 -15.05 -4.53 2.31
CA ARG A 95 -15.50 -4.00 3.63
C ARG A 95 -16.95 -3.54 3.58
N ILE A 96 -17.33 -2.77 2.55
CA ILE A 96 -18.72 -2.33 2.36
C ILE A 96 -19.66 -3.54 2.24
N ALA A 97 -19.27 -4.56 1.47
CA ALA A 97 -20.06 -5.79 1.34
C ALA A 97 -20.19 -6.54 2.68
N GLN A 98 -19.13 -6.61 3.49
CA GLN A 98 -19.16 -7.23 4.81
C GLN A 98 -20.04 -6.46 5.80
N ASP A 99 -19.98 -5.14 5.80
CA ASP A 99 -20.80 -4.27 6.66
C ASP A 99 -22.30 -4.40 6.32
N HIS A 100 -22.64 -4.56 5.04
CA HIS A 100 -24.01 -4.81 4.60
C HIS A 100 -24.54 -6.19 5.03
N ILE A 101 -23.69 -7.21 5.10
CA ILE A 101 -24.07 -8.55 5.58
C ILE A 101 -24.26 -8.54 7.11
N GLN A 102 -23.38 -7.87 7.86
CA GLN A 102 -23.50 -7.78 9.33
C GLN A 102 -24.68 -6.92 9.80
N SER A 103 -24.98 -5.82 9.09
CA SER A 103 -26.15 -4.98 9.39
C SER A 103 -27.48 -5.69 9.09
N ALA A 104 -27.56 -6.52 8.06
CA ALA A 104 -28.73 -7.36 7.77
C ALA A 104 -28.93 -8.50 8.79
N SER A 105 -27.85 -9.02 9.38
CA SER A 105 -27.88 -10.13 10.35
C SER A 105 -28.24 -9.68 11.78
N SER A 106 -28.33 -8.38 12.03
CA SER A 106 -28.64 -7.81 13.36
C SER A 106 -30.13 -7.49 13.57
N PHE A 107 -30.98 -7.81 12.58
CA PHE A 107 -32.44 -7.59 12.60
C PHE A 107 -33.28 -8.88 12.65
N THR A 108 -32.66 -10.03 12.94
CA THR A 108 -33.34 -11.31 13.20
C THR A 108 -33.11 -11.80 14.61
#